data_AF-A0A7X7HDQ4-F1
#
_entry.id   AF-A0A7X7HDQ4-F1
#
_cell.length_a   1.000
_cell.length_b   1.000
_cell.length_c   1.000
_cell.angle_alpha   90.00
_cell.angle_beta   90.00
_cell.angle_gamma   90.00
#
_symmetry.space_group_name_H-M   'P 1'
#
loop_
_entity.id
_entity.type
_entity.pdbx_description
1 polymer ?
#
loop_
_entity_poly.entity_id
_entity_poly.type
_entity_poly.pdbx_seq_one_letter_code
_entity_poly.pdbx_strand_id
1 'polypeptide(L)'
;MTLLERTYGRYVRRLPRWGRVLLGLVCVAGGALLVVSPFRSLGVLVLSLVLGLALFGIGEVTRAEGGWPGALTGLASLAAGILVLVLPGLTIGGIVLLVGASLILTALSDAAEALRGGGDERVARLMLAVSTLVLGIVALAWPDVTVFVVAALFGVRLLLFGLDHVVAAFRGRPAEQGGRPGRPWRRTAGAALALLGSLALLFLGVRLSGTPQPDAFYSAPATVPEAPGHLLRSETFTRTIPEGASAWRILYTSTAHDGSPALASALVVVPDGVGAPPVIAWAHGTTGWATGCAPSLLEEPFVSGAMPGLDAVLERGWAVVATDYTGLGTDGVHPYLIGTGEAYGVLDAVRAAQQLAEAGLGADTVVWGHSQGGHAALWTAGLAPDYAPELELLGVAA
;
A
#
# COMPACT_ATOMS: atom_id res chain seq x y z
N MET A 1 -30.54 10.89 -1.61
CA MET A 1 -31.44 9.94 -2.29
C MET A 1 -31.38 10.21 -3.79
N THR A 2 -30.39 9.61 -4.44
CA THR A 2 -29.99 9.89 -5.83
C THR A 2 -30.82 9.07 -6.83
N LEU A 3 -30.85 9.49 -8.10
CA LEU A 3 -31.63 8.86 -9.18
C LEU A 3 -31.46 7.32 -9.25
N LEU A 4 -30.26 6.82 -8.95
CA LEU A 4 -29.92 5.39 -8.89
C LEU A 4 -30.81 4.57 -7.94
N GLU A 5 -31.17 5.09 -6.76
CA GLU A 5 -32.05 4.36 -5.82
C GLU A 5 -33.47 4.17 -6.37
N ARG A 6 -33.97 5.12 -7.18
CA ARG A 6 -35.31 5.06 -7.78
C ARG A 6 -35.39 4.08 -8.96
N THR A 7 -34.29 3.90 -9.69
CA THR A 7 -34.24 3.02 -10.87
C THR A 7 -33.96 1.57 -10.44
N TYR A 8 -32.98 1.35 -9.55
CA TYR A 8 -32.61 0.01 -9.07
C TYR A 8 -33.72 -0.65 -8.25
N GLY A 9 -34.38 0.13 -7.39
CA GLY A 9 -35.50 -0.35 -6.57
C GLY A 9 -36.69 -0.86 -7.38
N ARG A 10 -36.84 -0.46 -8.64
CA ARG A 10 -37.95 -0.88 -9.51
C ARG A 10 -37.73 -2.27 -10.13
N TYR A 11 -36.49 -2.62 -10.47
CA TYR A 11 -36.13 -3.92 -11.06
C TYR A 11 -36.05 -5.03 -10.00
N VAL A 12 -35.43 -4.74 -8.85
CA VAL A 12 -35.34 -5.72 -7.75
C VAL A 12 -36.73 -6.08 -7.21
N ARG A 13 -37.69 -5.15 -7.25
CA ARG A 13 -39.10 -5.41 -6.88
C ARG A 13 -39.84 -6.35 -7.83
N ARG A 14 -39.37 -6.55 -9.07
CA ARG A 14 -39.96 -7.49 -10.05
C ARG A 14 -39.44 -8.91 -9.91
N LEU A 15 -38.36 -9.14 -9.14
CA LEU A 15 -37.83 -10.47 -8.91
C LEU A 15 -38.77 -11.32 -8.03
N PRO A 16 -38.97 -12.61 -8.37
CA PRO A 16 -39.68 -13.53 -7.49
C PRO A 16 -38.98 -13.60 -6.12
N ARG A 17 -39.71 -13.99 -5.06
CA ARG A 17 -39.21 -13.98 -3.67
C ARG A 17 -37.87 -14.69 -3.52
N TRP A 18 -37.69 -15.84 -4.17
CA TRP A 18 -36.43 -16.59 -4.17
C TRP A 18 -35.26 -15.81 -4.79
N GLY A 19 -35.51 -15.03 -5.86
CA GLY A 19 -34.49 -14.22 -6.53
C GLY A 19 -34.02 -13.04 -5.68
N ARG A 20 -34.91 -12.44 -4.86
CA ARG A 20 -34.54 -11.39 -3.90
C ARG A 20 -33.72 -11.94 -2.74
N VAL A 21 -34.06 -13.13 -2.25
CA VAL A 21 -33.28 -13.82 -1.21
C VAL A 21 -31.90 -14.20 -1.73
N LEU A 22 -31.80 -14.76 -2.93
CA LEU A 22 -30.52 -15.12 -3.54
C LEU A 22 -29.62 -13.88 -3.74
N LEU A 23 -30.16 -12.80 -4.30
CA LEU A 23 -29.44 -11.53 -4.45
C LEU A 23 -28.98 -10.99 -3.09
N GLY A 24 -29.85 -11.02 -2.08
CA GLY A 24 -29.53 -10.58 -0.73
C GLY A 24 -28.40 -11.40 -0.10
N LEU A 25 -28.41 -12.73 -0.26
CA LEU A 25 -27.35 -13.62 0.24
C LEU A 25 -26.01 -13.38 -0.48
N VAL A 26 -26.02 -13.16 -1.80
CA VAL A 26 -24.79 -12.80 -2.55
C VAL A 26 -24.22 -11.47 -2.07
N CYS A 27 -25.07 -10.46 -1.84
CA CYS A 27 -24.63 -9.17 -1.30
C CYS A 27 -24.09 -9.29 0.14
N VAL A 28 -24.70 -10.12 1.00
CA VAL A 28 -24.20 -10.39 2.35
C VAL A 28 -22.84 -11.08 2.31
N ALA A 29 -22.68 -12.12 1.48
CA ALA A 29 -21.42 -12.86 1.35
C ALA A 29 -20.30 -11.97 0.78
N GLY A 30 -20.57 -11.23 -0.30
CA GLY A 30 -19.61 -10.28 -0.88
C GLY A 30 -19.26 -9.13 0.08
N GLY A 31 -20.25 -8.59 0.79
CA GLY A 31 -20.04 -7.54 1.78
C GLY A 31 -19.23 -8.01 2.99
N ALA A 32 -19.50 -9.22 3.49
CA ALA A 32 -18.74 -9.83 4.58
C ALA A 32 -17.29 -10.11 4.18
N LEU A 33 -17.06 -10.60 2.95
CA LEU A 33 -15.71 -10.87 2.43
C LEU A 33 -14.87 -9.59 2.31
N LEU A 34 -15.47 -8.49 1.82
CA LEU A 34 -14.83 -7.18 1.71
C LEU A 34 -14.47 -6.57 3.08
N VAL A 35 -15.27 -6.84 4.12
CA VAL A 35 -15.03 -6.34 5.48
C VAL A 35 -13.97 -7.16 6.22
N VAL A 36 -13.99 -8.49 6.06
CA VAL A 36 -13.11 -9.40 6.82
C VAL A 36 -11.72 -9.51 6.21
N SER A 37 -11.56 -9.32 4.89
CA SER A 37 -10.26 -9.53 4.23
C SER A 37 -9.97 -8.53 3.09
N PRO A 38 -9.98 -7.21 3.35
CA PRO A 38 -9.85 -6.15 2.34
C PRO A 38 -8.60 -6.25 1.44
N PHE A 39 -7.43 -6.60 1.99
CA PHE A 39 -6.20 -6.74 1.21
C PHE A 39 -6.14 -8.02 0.36
N ARG A 40 -6.76 -9.13 0.82
CA ARG A 40 -6.93 -10.36 0.01
C ARG A 40 -8.09 -10.25 -1.00
N SER A 41 -8.86 -9.17 -0.95
CA SER A 41 -10.08 -8.98 -1.74
C SER A 41 -10.04 -7.77 -2.68
N LEU A 42 -8.84 -7.22 -2.96
CA LEU A 42 -8.63 -6.24 -4.03
C LEU A 42 -9.23 -6.73 -5.35
N GLY A 43 -9.05 -8.02 -5.66
CA GLY A 43 -9.67 -8.68 -6.81
C GLY A 43 -11.20 -8.75 -6.75
N VAL A 44 -11.79 -8.88 -5.56
CA VAL A 44 -13.26 -8.91 -5.38
C VAL A 44 -13.86 -7.51 -5.46
N LEU A 45 -13.15 -6.50 -4.96
CA LEU A 45 -13.53 -5.08 -5.13
C LEU A 45 -13.50 -4.70 -6.61
N VAL A 46 -12.41 -5.04 -7.32
CA VAL A 46 -12.27 -4.85 -8.76
C VAL A 46 -13.36 -5.59 -9.51
N LEU A 47 -13.59 -6.88 -9.22
CA LEU A 47 -14.63 -7.68 -9.88
C LEU A 47 -16.03 -7.11 -9.61
N SER A 48 -16.31 -6.64 -8.40
CA SER A 48 -17.59 -6.03 -8.04
C SER A 48 -17.81 -4.71 -8.75
N LEU A 49 -16.76 -3.88 -8.88
CA LEU A 49 -16.79 -2.63 -9.62
C LEU A 49 -17.02 -2.87 -11.12
N VAL A 50 -16.28 -3.83 -11.70
CA VAL A 50 -16.41 -4.23 -13.10
C VAL A 50 -17.80 -4.78 -13.38
N LEU A 51 -18.32 -5.66 -12.52
CA LEU A 51 -19.67 -6.20 -12.65
C LEU A 51 -20.74 -5.11 -12.52
N GLY A 52 -20.56 -4.16 -11.59
CA GLY A 52 -21.42 -3.00 -11.43
C GLY A 52 -21.44 -2.09 -12.67
N LEU A 53 -20.26 -1.78 -13.21
CA LEU A 53 -20.11 -0.99 -14.44
C LEU A 53 -20.70 -1.72 -15.66
N ALA A 54 -20.53 -3.03 -15.75
CA ALA A 54 -21.10 -3.84 -16.83
C ALA A 54 -22.64 -3.88 -16.75
N LEU A 55 -23.21 -4.13 -15.57
CA LEU A 55 -24.67 -4.14 -15.37
C LEU A 55 -25.28 -2.75 -15.61
N PHE A 56 -24.61 -1.69 -15.18
CA PHE A 56 -25.02 -0.32 -15.46
C PHE A 56 -24.95 -0.01 -16.96
N GLY A 57 -23.84 -0.36 -17.60
CA GLY A 57 -23.61 -0.14 -19.04
C GLY A 57 -24.63 -0.86 -19.91
N ILE A 58 -24.86 -2.15 -19.66
CA ILE A 58 -25.91 -2.95 -20.34
C ILE A 58 -27.29 -2.34 -20.07
N GLY A 59 -27.55 -1.89 -18.85
CA GLY A 59 -28.81 -1.24 -18.47
C GLY A 59 -29.07 0.08 -19.22
N GLU A 60 -28.04 0.88 -19.50
CA GLU A 60 -28.17 2.12 -20.27
C GLU A 60 -28.29 1.85 -21.78
N VAL A 61 -27.51 0.89 -22.33
CA VAL A 61 -27.63 0.50 -23.74
C VAL A 61 -29.02 -0.07 -24.05
N THR A 62 -29.59 -0.87 -23.15
CA THR A 62 -30.92 -1.47 -23.33
C THR A 62 -32.08 -0.50 -23.13
N ARG A 63 -31.88 0.60 -22.39
CA ARG A 63 -32.87 1.68 -22.18
C ARG A 63 -32.76 2.82 -23.18
N ALA A 64 -31.69 2.85 -23.98
CA ALA A 64 -31.53 3.79 -25.07
C ALA A 64 -32.50 3.43 -26.20
N GLU A 65 -33.79 3.67 -25.99
CA GLU A 65 -34.84 3.58 -27.01
C GLU A 65 -34.69 4.75 -28.02
N GLY A 66 -33.56 4.79 -28.74
CA GLY A 66 -33.29 5.70 -29.86
C GLY A 66 -32.40 6.93 -29.58
N GLY A 67 -31.91 7.14 -28.35
CA GLY A 67 -31.04 8.27 -28.00
C GLY A 67 -29.56 7.91 -27.95
N TRP A 68 -28.74 8.52 -28.82
CA TRP A 68 -27.28 8.35 -28.82
C TRP A 68 -26.57 8.63 -27.47
N PRO A 69 -27.04 9.56 -26.60
CA PRO A 69 -26.33 9.85 -25.34
C PRO A 69 -26.35 8.71 -24.32
N GLY A 70 -27.47 7.98 -24.24
CA GLY A 70 -27.60 6.82 -23.35
C GLY A 70 -26.76 5.63 -23.82
N ALA A 71 -26.73 5.39 -25.14
CA ALA A 71 -25.87 4.37 -25.73
C ALA A 71 -24.38 4.69 -25.51
N LEU A 72 -23.96 5.95 -25.65
CA LEU A 72 -22.59 6.38 -25.40
C LEU A 72 -22.19 6.25 -23.92
N THR A 73 -23.08 6.58 -23.00
CA THR A 73 -22.84 6.43 -21.55
C THR A 73 -22.75 4.96 -21.16
N GLY A 74 -23.59 4.11 -21.77
CA GLY A 74 -23.54 2.67 -21.57
C GLY A 74 -22.25 2.02 -22.12
N LEU A 75 -21.85 2.39 -23.34
CA LEU A 75 -20.59 1.95 -23.96
C LEU A 75 -19.36 2.44 -23.18
N ALA A 76 -19.37 3.69 -22.72
CA ALA A 76 -18.29 4.25 -21.90
C ALA A 76 -18.15 3.51 -20.56
N SER A 77 -19.26 3.09 -19.95
CA SER A 77 -19.25 2.32 -18.70
C SER A 77 -18.68 0.92 -18.90
N LEU A 78 -18.99 0.27 -20.03
CA LEU A 78 -18.42 -1.02 -20.41
C LEU A 78 -16.92 -0.92 -20.69
N ALA A 79 -16.49 0.11 -21.44
CA ALA A 79 -15.10 0.39 -21.69
C ALA A 79 -14.32 0.70 -20.40
N ALA A 80 -14.92 1.42 -19.46
CA ALA A 80 -14.34 1.67 -18.14
C ALA A 80 -14.19 0.36 -17.34
N GLY A 81 -15.16 -0.54 -17.39
CA GLY A 81 -15.06 -1.88 -16.78
C GLY A 81 -13.90 -2.71 -17.36
N ILE A 82 -13.69 -2.66 -18.67
CA ILE A 82 -12.55 -3.33 -19.34
C ILE A 82 -11.23 -2.68 -18.93
N LEU A 83 -11.16 -1.35 -18.88
CA LEU A 83 -9.97 -0.61 -18.48
C LEU A 83 -9.51 -0.97 -17.05
N VAL A 84 -10.47 -1.10 -16.12
CA VAL A 84 -10.21 -1.54 -14.73
C VAL A 84 -9.63 -2.96 -14.66
N LEU A 85 -10.04 -3.87 -15.56
CA LEU A 85 -9.48 -5.23 -15.63
C LEU A 85 -8.06 -5.25 -16.20
N VAL A 86 -7.78 -4.44 -17.22
CA VAL A 86 -6.50 -4.48 -17.95
C VAL A 86 -5.41 -3.71 -17.21
N LEU A 87 -5.75 -2.62 -16.51
CA LEU A 87 -4.79 -1.72 -15.86
C LEU A 87 -5.16 -1.45 -14.39
N PRO A 88 -5.20 -2.47 -13.52
CA PRO A 88 -5.69 -2.34 -12.14
C PRO A 88 -4.91 -1.27 -11.35
N GLY A 89 -3.57 -1.22 -11.47
CA GLY A 89 -2.74 -0.24 -10.76
C GLY A 89 -3.04 1.23 -11.13
N LEU A 90 -3.24 1.53 -12.42
CA LEU A 90 -3.60 2.88 -12.89
C LEU A 90 -5.02 3.26 -12.47
N THR A 91 -5.94 2.30 -12.44
CA THR A 91 -7.33 2.57 -12.06
C THR A 91 -7.49 2.82 -10.56
N ILE A 92 -6.72 2.16 -9.70
CA ILE A 92 -6.74 2.42 -8.25
C ILE A 92 -6.26 3.84 -7.96
N GLY A 93 -5.11 4.23 -8.51
CA GLY A 93 -4.59 5.59 -8.37
C GLY A 93 -5.56 6.65 -8.92
N GLY A 94 -6.17 6.39 -10.07
CA GLY A 94 -7.16 7.28 -10.67
C GLY A 94 -8.45 7.41 -9.85
N ILE A 95 -8.95 6.30 -9.29
CA ILE A 95 -10.15 6.30 -8.42
C ILE A 95 -9.86 7.07 -7.14
N VAL A 96 -8.70 6.84 -6.50
CA VAL A 96 -8.30 7.57 -5.29
C VAL A 96 -8.23 9.07 -5.56
N LEU A 97 -7.60 9.48 -6.67
CA LEU A 97 -7.51 10.88 -7.06
C LEU A 97 -8.89 11.51 -7.27
N LEU A 98 -9.77 10.84 -8.03
CA LEU A 98 -11.13 11.29 -8.29
C LEU A 98 -11.97 11.40 -7.02
N VAL A 99 -11.93 10.37 -6.16
CA VAL A 99 -12.67 10.33 -4.90
C VAL A 99 -12.15 11.42 -3.95
N GLY A 100 -10.84 11.50 -3.74
CA GLY A 100 -10.23 12.52 -2.89
C GLY A 100 -10.52 13.95 -3.36
N ALA A 101 -10.37 14.23 -4.66
CA ALA A 101 -10.71 15.52 -5.25
C ALA A 101 -12.21 15.83 -5.09
N SER A 102 -13.10 14.85 -5.30
CA SER A 102 -14.55 15.06 -5.14
C SER A 102 -14.96 15.36 -3.70
N LEU A 103 -14.30 14.74 -2.71
CA LEU A 103 -14.52 15.00 -1.29
C LEU A 103 -14.07 16.41 -0.92
N ILE A 104 -12.91 16.86 -1.42
CA ILE A 104 -12.42 18.23 -1.20
C ILE A 104 -13.39 19.24 -1.83
N LEU A 105 -13.83 19.03 -3.08
CA LEU A 105 -14.79 19.92 -3.75
C LEU A 105 -16.14 19.97 -3.03
N THR A 106 -16.60 18.83 -2.50
CA THR A 106 -17.82 18.74 -1.69
C THR A 106 -17.67 19.52 -0.39
N ALA A 107 -16.54 19.35 0.32
CA ALA A 107 -16.24 20.08 1.54
C ALA A 107 -16.18 21.60 1.33
N LEU A 108 -15.56 22.06 0.25
CA LEU A 108 -15.51 23.49 -0.11
C LEU A 108 -16.91 24.04 -0.43
N SER A 109 -17.73 23.26 -1.13
CA SER A 109 -19.12 23.62 -1.44
C SER A 109 -19.97 23.73 -0.18
N ASP A 110 -19.88 22.75 0.72
CA ASP A 110 -20.59 22.72 2.00
C ASP A 110 -20.15 23.87 2.93
N ALA A 111 -18.85 24.20 2.93
CA ALA A 111 -18.33 25.34 3.67
C ALA A 111 -18.86 26.68 3.11
N ALA A 112 -18.90 26.84 1.79
CA ALA A 112 -19.43 28.03 1.13
C ALA A 112 -20.94 28.21 1.39
N GLU A 113 -21.70 27.13 1.42
CA GLU A 113 -23.12 27.17 1.79
C GLU A 113 -23.33 27.47 3.27
N ALA A 114 -22.48 26.93 4.15
CA ALA A 114 -22.56 27.21 5.59
C ALA A 114 -22.36 28.70 5.91
N LEU A 115 -21.55 29.42 5.13
CA LEU A 115 -21.38 30.88 5.25
C LEU A 115 -22.66 31.67 4.94
N ARG A 116 -23.61 31.07 4.20
CA ARG A 116 -24.91 31.67 3.86
C ARG A 116 -26.02 31.32 4.85
N GLY A 117 -25.79 30.35 5.74
CA GLY A 117 -26.75 29.89 6.75
C GLY A 117 -26.57 30.57 8.12
N GLY A 118 -27.60 30.50 8.97
CA GLY A 118 -27.58 31.03 10.34
C GLY A 118 -27.68 29.94 11.42
N GLY A 119 -27.18 30.24 12.63
CA GLY A 119 -27.36 29.44 13.84
C GLY A 119 -26.74 28.02 13.80
N ASP A 120 -27.44 27.06 14.41
CA ASP A 120 -27.00 25.65 14.55
C ASP A 120 -26.72 24.94 13.22
N GLU A 121 -27.41 25.34 12.15
CA GLU A 121 -27.23 24.76 10.82
C GLU A 121 -25.88 25.12 10.22
N ARG A 122 -25.39 26.34 10.47
CA ARG A 122 -24.05 26.78 10.07
C ARG A 122 -22.98 25.97 10.78
N VAL A 123 -23.12 25.75 12.08
CA VAL A 123 -22.15 24.96 12.87
C VAL A 123 -22.13 23.51 12.41
N ALA A 124 -23.30 22.87 12.24
CA ALA A 124 -23.39 21.49 11.78
C ALA A 124 -22.78 21.30 10.37
N ARG A 125 -23.07 22.21 9.43
CA ARG A 125 -22.51 22.15 8.07
C ARG A 125 -21.01 22.40 8.05
N LEU A 126 -20.50 23.35 8.84
CA LEU A 126 -19.05 23.57 8.95
C LEU A 126 -18.32 22.34 9.50
N MET A 127 -18.87 21.68 10.51
CA MET A 127 -18.27 20.44 11.05
C MET A 127 -18.25 19.32 10.01
N LEU A 128 -19.34 19.15 9.24
CA LEU A 128 -19.41 18.17 8.16
C LEU A 128 -18.44 18.52 7.01
N ALA A 129 -18.33 19.79 6.65
CA ALA A 129 -17.39 20.27 5.65
C ALA A 129 -15.94 19.98 6.07
N VAL A 130 -15.57 20.31 7.31
CA VAL A 130 -14.22 20.02 7.85
C VAL A 130 -13.96 18.51 7.89
N SER A 131 -14.92 17.70 8.35
CA SER A 131 -14.78 16.24 8.36
C SER A 131 -14.56 15.70 6.94
N THR A 132 -15.31 16.19 5.96
CA THR A 132 -15.22 15.77 4.55
C THR A 132 -13.90 16.22 3.92
N LEU A 133 -13.41 17.42 4.27
CA LEU A 133 -12.11 17.93 3.83
C LEU A 133 -10.97 17.06 4.35
N VAL A 134 -10.98 16.74 5.65
CA VAL A 134 -10.00 15.85 6.27
C VAL A 134 -10.03 14.48 5.60
N LEU A 135 -11.22 13.90 5.37
CA LEU A 135 -11.35 12.64 4.65
C LEU A 135 -10.82 12.72 3.22
N GLY A 136 -11.02 13.84 2.50
CA GLY A 136 -10.48 14.05 1.16
C GLY A 136 -8.96 14.18 1.13
N ILE A 137 -8.36 14.85 2.12
CA ILE A 137 -6.90 14.96 2.25
C ILE A 137 -6.28 13.60 2.60
N VAL A 138 -6.84 12.92 3.60
CA VAL A 138 -6.46 11.55 3.99
C VAL A 138 -6.58 10.61 2.79
N ALA A 139 -7.64 10.77 2.00
CA ALA A 139 -7.88 9.96 0.81
C ALA A 139 -6.70 10.04 -0.19
N LEU A 140 -6.18 11.25 -0.41
CA LEU A 140 -5.07 11.50 -1.33
C LEU A 140 -3.69 11.20 -0.73
N ALA A 141 -3.53 11.39 0.59
CA ALA A 141 -2.25 11.22 1.27
C ALA A 141 -1.90 9.74 1.51
N TRP A 142 -2.90 8.86 1.68
CA TRP A 142 -2.68 7.42 1.86
C TRP A 142 -3.58 6.57 0.95
N PRO A 143 -3.28 6.52 -0.37
CA PRO A 143 -4.11 5.82 -1.36
C PRO A 143 -4.50 4.40 -0.97
N ASP A 144 -3.57 3.64 -0.37
CA ASP A 144 -3.81 2.24 0.01
C ASP A 144 -4.81 2.12 1.17
N VAL A 145 -4.70 3.01 2.16
CA VAL A 145 -5.65 3.09 3.29
C VAL A 145 -7.01 3.59 2.80
N THR A 146 -7.04 4.50 1.85
CA THR A 146 -8.27 5.00 1.23
C THR A 146 -9.03 3.89 0.53
N VAL A 147 -8.33 3.07 -0.27
CA VAL A 147 -8.92 1.92 -0.93
C VAL A 147 -9.48 0.94 0.09
N PHE A 148 -8.73 0.67 1.17
CA PHE A 148 -9.18 -0.17 2.28
C PHE A 148 -10.46 0.38 2.94
N VAL A 149 -10.49 1.66 3.28
CA VAL A 149 -11.64 2.29 3.95
C VAL A 149 -12.85 2.32 3.02
N VAL A 150 -12.66 2.67 1.74
CA VAL A 150 -13.72 2.65 0.73
C VAL A 150 -14.26 1.23 0.54
N ALA A 151 -13.39 0.22 0.46
CA ALA A 151 -13.79 -1.18 0.36
C ALA A 151 -14.57 -1.66 1.59
N ALA A 152 -14.14 -1.29 2.80
CA ALA A 152 -14.82 -1.62 4.04
C ALA A 152 -16.20 -0.95 4.14
N LEU A 153 -16.29 0.36 3.86
CA LEU A 153 -17.55 1.10 3.87
C LEU A 153 -18.53 0.58 2.79
N PHE A 154 -18.01 0.29 1.60
CA PHE A 154 -18.78 -0.34 0.53
C PHE A 154 -19.24 -1.75 0.91
N GLY A 155 -18.36 -2.55 1.52
CA GLY A 155 -18.67 -3.89 2.03
C GLY A 155 -19.75 -3.88 3.11
N VAL A 156 -19.66 -2.99 4.09
CA VAL A 156 -20.70 -2.77 5.11
C VAL A 156 -22.02 -2.35 4.46
N ARG A 157 -21.98 -1.42 3.49
CA ARG A 157 -23.19 -0.98 2.78
C ARG A 157 -23.82 -2.11 1.98
N LEU A 158 -23.02 -2.94 1.33
CA LEU A 158 -23.46 -4.10 0.56
C LEU A 158 -24.07 -5.18 1.48
N LEU A 159 -23.46 -5.38 2.65
CA LEU A 159 -23.94 -6.29 3.70
C LEU A 159 -25.29 -5.83 4.25
N LEU A 160 -25.42 -4.55 4.60
CA LEU A 160 -26.68 -3.95 5.06
C LEU A 160 -27.77 -4.01 3.97
N PHE A 161 -27.41 -3.70 2.73
CA PHE A 161 -28.33 -3.80 1.58
C PHE A 161 -28.82 -5.24 1.38
N GLY A 162 -27.93 -6.22 1.49
CA GLY A 162 -28.26 -7.64 1.37
C GLY A 162 -29.18 -8.10 2.51
N LEU A 163 -28.86 -7.74 3.75
CA LEU A 163 -29.68 -8.01 4.94
C LEU A 163 -31.08 -7.42 4.81
N ASP A 164 -31.21 -6.16 4.39
CA ASP A 164 -32.50 -5.51 4.18
C ASP A 164 -33.36 -6.25 3.15
N HIS A 165 -32.76 -6.79 2.09
CA HIS A 165 -33.48 -7.55 1.06
C HIS A 165 -33.88 -8.95 1.52
N VAL A 166 -33.03 -9.64 2.30
CA VAL A 166 -33.38 -10.92 2.93
C VAL A 166 -34.53 -10.69 3.93
N VAL A 167 -34.40 -9.71 4.82
CA VAL A 167 -35.42 -9.38 5.83
C VAL A 167 -36.74 -8.95 5.19
N ALA A 168 -36.71 -8.12 4.14
CA ALA A 168 -37.92 -7.68 3.41
C ALA A 168 -38.56 -8.79 2.57
N ALA A 169 -37.86 -9.89 2.27
CA ALA A 169 -38.45 -11.07 1.66
C ALA A 169 -39.31 -11.87 2.66
N PHE A 170 -38.98 -11.80 3.95
CA PHE A 170 -39.67 -12.50 5.05
C PHE A 170 -40.66 -11.63 5.83
N ARG A 171 -40.46 -10.31 5.90
CA ARG A 171 -41.42 -9.36 6.51
C ARG A 171 -42.39 -8.83 5.47
N GLY A 172 -43.69 -9.01 5.70
CA GLY A 172 -44.73 -8.29 4.97
C GLY A 172 -44.54 -6.77 5.06
N ARG A 173 -44.91 -6.04 4.01
CA ARG A 173 -44.64 -4.60 3.79
C ARG A 173 -44.88 -3.75 5.06
N PRO A 174 -43.91 -2.95 5.53
CA PRO A 174 -44.24 -1.87 6.46
C PRO A 174 -44.98 -0.76 5.70
N ALA A 175 -46.02 -0.22 6.32
CA ALA A 175 -46.73 0.96 5.85
C ALA A 175 -45.79 2.19 5.85
N GLU A 176 -45.85 3.00 4.79
CA GLU A 176 -45.17 4.30 4.73
C GLU A 176 -45.65 5.18 5.88
N GLN A 177 -44.79 5.43 6.86
CA GLN A 177 -45.03 6.45 7.89
C GLN A 177 -44.44 7.78 7.42
N GLY A 178 -45.32 8.78 7.24
CA GLY A 178 -44.95 10.17 7.03
C GLY A 178 -44.16 10.71 8.23
N GLY A 179 -42.88 10.99 8.02
CA GLY A 179 -41.97 11.46 9.06
C GLY A 179 -42.19 12.93 9.43
N ARG A 180 -42.45 13.18 10.72
CA ARG A 180 -42.40 14.53 11.33
C ARG A 180 -40.98 15.13 11.21
N PRO A 181 -40.83 16.46 11.04
CA PRO A 181 -39.52 17.09 10.96
C PRO A 181 -38.72 16.85 12.25
N GLY A 182 -37.55 16.22 12.12
CA GLY A 182 -36.70 15.84 13.25
C GLY A 182 -36.11 17.05 13.97
N ARG A 183 -36.07 16.98 15.32
CA ARG A 183 -35.50 18.01 16.19
C ARG A 183 -34.04 18.38 15.81
N PRO A 184 -33.67 19.68 15.81
CA PRO A 184 -32.39 20.18 15.29
C PRO A 184 -31.14 19.59 15.96
N TRP A 185 -31.20 19.29 17.26
CA TRP A 185 -30.07 18.69 18.00
C TRP A 185 -29.64 17.29 17.49
N ARG A 186 -30.53 16.57 16.79
CA ARG A 186 -30.19 15.27 16.19
C ARG A 186 -29.23 15.42 15.00
N ARG A 187 -29.24 16.57 14.33
CA ARG A 187 -28.34 16.87 13.20
C ARG A 187 -26.93 17.21 13.69
N THR A 188 -26.81 18.00 14.76
CA THR A 188 -25.53 18.30 15.40
C THR A 188 -24.93 17.07 16.06
N ALA A 189 -25.73 16.25 16.73
CA ALA A 189 -25.29 14.96 17.28
C ALA A 189 -24.79 13.99 16.19
N GLY A 190 -25.49 13.94 15.05
CA GLY A 190 -25.06 13.14 13.88
C GLY A 190 -23.74 13.63 13.29
N ALA A 191 -23.56 14.95 13.15
CA ALA A 191 -22.31 15.54 12.64
C ALA A 191 -21.12 15.31 13.59
N ALA A 192 -21.34 15.41 14.91
CA ALA A 192 -20.32 15.12 15.91
C ALA A 192 -19.89 13.65 15.88
N LEU A 193 -20.84 12.71 15.73
CA LEU A 193 -20.54 11.28 15.60
C LEU A 193 -19.77 10.97 14.30
N ALA A 194 -20.10 11.63 13.18
CA ALA A 194 -19.37 11.46 11.92
C ALA A 194 -17.92 11.96 12.01
N LEU A 195 -17.70 13.11 12.67
CA LEU A 195 -16.36 13.63 12.92
C LEU A 195 -15.55 12.69 13.83
N LEU A 196 -16.15 12.24 14.94
CA LEU A 196 -15.51 11.30 15.86
C LEU A 196 -15.19 9.96 15.18
N GLY A 197 -16.10 9.44 14.35
CA GLY A 197 -15.87 8.24 13.55
C GLY A 197 -14.74 8.41 12.54
N SER A 198 -14.66 9.56 11.88
CA SER A 198 -13.58 9.88 10.93
C SER A 198 -12.22 10.00 11.63
N LEU A 199 -12.17 10.66 12.79
CA LEU A 199 -10.96 10.75 13.60
C LEU A 199 -10.54 9.39 14.16
N ALA A 200 -11.50 8.53 14.53
CA ALA A 200 -11.22 7.17 14.97
C ALA A 200 -10.70 6.27 13.84
N LEU A 201 -11.24 6.41 12.62
CA LEU A 201 -10.73 5.72 11.43
C LEU A 201 -9.33 6.21 11.03
N LEU A 202 -9.07 7.52 11.15
CA LEU A 202 -7.73 8.09 10.96
C LEU A 202 -6.75 7.52 11.98
N PHE A 203 -7.10 7.54 13.27
CA PHE A 203 -6.29 6.98 14.34
C PHE A 203 -6.04 5.48 14.14
N LEU A 204 -7.09 4.71 13.83
CA LEU A 204 -6.99 3.28 13.58
C LEU A 204 -6.15 2.99 12.32
N GLY A 205 -6.32 3.78 11.25
CA GLY A 205 -5.50 3.71 10.05
C GLY A 205 -4.02 3.90 10.34
N VAL A 206 -3.65 4.90 11.15
CA VAL A 206 -2.26 5.14 11.59
C VAL A 206 -1.73 4.01 12.49
N ARG A 207 -2.59 3.37 13.28
CA ARG A 207 -2.19 2.23 14.14
C ARG A 207 -2.10 0.92 13.37
N LEU A 208 -2.88 0.77 12.29
CA LEU A 208 -2.92 -0.42 11.44
C LEU A 208 -2.03 -0.30 10.20
N SER A 209 -1.52 0.89 9.86
CA SER A 209 -0.63 1.11 8.71
C SER A 209 0.72 0.38 8.82
N GLY A 210 0.94 -0.33 9.92
CA GLY A 210 1.69 -1.59 9.90
C GLY A 210 3.12 -1.49 9.40
N THR A 211 3.75 -0.31 9.49
CA THR A 211 5.18 -0.18 9.16
C THR A 211 5.94 -1.08 10.12
N PRO A 212 6.62 -2.12 9.60
CA PRO A 212 7.40 -3.04 10.44
C PRO A 212 8.31 -2.23 11.35
N GLN A 213 8.28 -2.52 12.64
CA GLN A 213 9.17 -1.86 13.59
C GLN A 213 10.43 -2.71 13.73
N PRO A 214 11.63 -2.09 13.70
CA PRO A 214 12.86 -2.80 13.98
C PRO A 214 12.78 -3.46 15.36
N ASP A 215 13.19 -4.73 15.42
CA ASP A 215 13.33 -5.44 16.69
C ASP A 215 14.70 -5.12 17.34
N ALA A 216 15.03 -5.83 18.43
CA ALA A 216 16.29 -5.62 19.14
C ALA A 216 17.54 -5.87 18.28
N PHE A 217 17.44 -6.66 17.19
CA PHE A 217 18.56 -6.94 16.31
C PHE A 217 19.17 -5.67 15.70
N TYR A 218 18.33 -4.70 15.36
CA TYR A 218 18.74 -3.45 14.68
C TYR A 218 19.23 -2.35 15.62
N SER A 219 19.10 -2.56 16.93
CA SER A 219 19.52 -1.57 17.93
C SER A 219 21.03 -1.38 17.97
N ALA A 220 21.48 -0.13 18.11
CA ALA A 220 22.91 0.16 18.23
C ALA A 220 23.52 -0.49 19.49
N PRO A 221 24.74 -1.06 19.40
CA PRO A 221 25.49 -1.42 20.60
C PRO A 221 25.90 -0.17 21.39
N ALA A 222 26.24 -0.34 22.67
CA ALA A 222 26.64 0.79 23.53
C ALA A 222 27.87 1.55 23.00
N THR A 223 28.76 0.85 22.29
CA THR A 223 29.91 1.42 21.60
C THR A 223 29.90 0.95 20.15
N VAL A 224 29.80 1.90 19.22
CA VAL A 224 29.86 1.64 17.78
C VAL A 224 31.31 1.80 17.32
N PRO A 225 31.95 0.77 16.72
CA PRO A 225 33.27 0.91 16.12
C PRO A 225 33.30 2.01 15.06
N GLU A 226 34.37 2.81 15.03
CA GLU A 226 34.52 3.89 14.05
C GLU A 226 34.80 3.39 12.63
N ALA A 227 35.44 2.21 12.51
CA ALA A 227 35.76 1.63 11.21
C ALA A 227 34.48 1.19 10.48
N PRO A 228 34.25 1.62 9.23
CA PRO A 228 33.11 1.19 8.44
C PRO A 228 33.27 -0.27 7.96
N GLY A 229 32.14 -0.91 7.66
CA GLY A 229 32.09 -2.29 7.16
C GLY A 229 32.38 -3.37 8.20
N HIS A 230 32.31 -3.08 9.50
CA HIS A 230 32.55 -4.07 10.55
C HIS A 230 31.27 -4.84 10.89
N LEU A 231 31.33 -6.17 10.87
CA LEU A 231 30.20 -7.02 11.23
C LEU A 231 29.96 -6.99 12.75
N LEU A 232 28.78 -6.54 13.17
CA LEU A 232 28.41 -6.44 14.59
C LEU A 232 27.58 -7.61 15.07
N ARG A 233 26.61 -8.05 14.24
CA ARG A 233 25.69 -9.15 14.55
C ARG A 233 25.29 -9.87 13.27
N SER A 234 24.99 -11.14 13.41
CA SER A 234 24.37 -11.96 12.37
C SER A 234 23.31 -12.88 13.00
N GLU A 235 22.21 -13.09 12.28
CA GLU A 235 21.18 -14.06 12.65
C GLU A 235 20.67 -14.75 11.38
N THR A 236 20.34 -16.04 11.48
CA THR A 236 19.73 -16.77 10.37
C THR A 236 18.43 -16.10 9.94
N PHE A 237 18.23 -15.98 8.63
CA PHE A 237 17.06 -15.39 8.01
C PHE A 237 16.38 -16.42 7.11
N THR A 238 15.06 -16.55 7.21
CA THR A 238 14.30 -17.63 6.56
C THR A 238 13.11 -17.15 5.72
N ARG A 239 12.80 -15.85 5.76
CA ARG A 239 11.63 -15.29 5.07
C ARG A 239 11.90 -15.16 3.57
N THR A 240 11.03 -15.74 2.75
CA THR A 240 11.13 -15.67 1.28
C THR A 240 12.52 -16.07 0.76
N ILE A 241 13.14 -17.09 1.35
CA ILE A 241 14.41 -17.65 0.88
C ILE A 241 14.12 -18.88 0.00
N PRO A 242 14.68 -18.95 -1.22
CA PRO A 242 14.53 -20.11 -2.10
C PRO A 242 15.10 -21.39 -1.47
N GLU A 243 14.56 -22.55 -1.89
CA GLU A 243 15.13 -23.84 -1.49
C GLU A 243 16.57 -24.00 -2.00
N GLY A 244 17.44 -24.64 -1.20
CA GLY A 244 18.86 -24.81 -1.54
C GLY A 244 19.69 -23.54 -1.35
N ALA A 245 19.20 -22.59 -0.53
CA ALA A 245 19.97 -21.42 -0.12
C ALA A 245 19.87 -21.19 1.39
N SER A 246 20.96 -20.66 1.93
CA SER A 246 21.07 -20.22 3.31
C SER A 246 21.12 -18.69 3.34
N ALA A 247 20.48 -18.08 4.34
CA ALA A 247 20.50 -16.63 4.47
C ALA A 247 20.67 -16.15 5.91
N TRP A 248 21.19 -14.93 6.02
CA TRP A 248 21.42 -14.23 7.26
C TRP A 248 20.98 -12.77 7.13
N ARG A 249 20.44 -12.22 8.22
CA ARG A 249 20.43 -10.77 8.42
C ARG A 249 21.69 -10.39 9.18
N ILE A 250 22.34 -9.32 8.76
CA ILE A 250 23.54 -8.78 9.41
C ILE A 250 23.30 -7.33 9.84
N LEU A 251 23.93 -6.94 10.95
CA LEU A 251 24.06 -5.55 11.38
C LEU A 251 25.54 -5.18 11.30
N TYR A 252 25.85 -4.04 10.70
CA TYR A 252 27.22 -3.62 10.47
C TYR A 252 27.40 -2.11 10.62
N THR A 253 28.65 -1.68 10.84
CA THR A 253 29.02 -0.27 10.86
C THR A 253 29.12 0.28 9.45
N SER A 254 28.72 1.53 9.23
CA SER A 254 28.88 2.22 7.97
C SER A 254 29.19 3.70 8.21
N THR A 255 29.25 4.49 7.15
CA THR A 255 29.45 5.94 7.23
C THR A 255 28.19 6.67 6.76
N ALA A 256 27.70 7.62 7.55
CA ALA A 256 26.62 8.51 7.14
C ALA A 256 27.09 9.49 6.05
N HIS A 257 26.15 10.15 5.38
CA HIS A 257 26.48 11.10 4.31
C HIS A 257 27.40 12.25 4.77
N ASP A 258 27.33 12.62 6.06
CA ASP A 258 28.12 13.70 6.67
C ASP A 258 29.49 13.23 7.18
N GLY A 259 29.83 11.95 6.98
CA GLY A 259 31.08 11.34 7.41
C GLY A 259 31.05 10.77 8.83
N SER A 260 29.95 10.91 9.57
CA SER A 260 29.84 10.35 10.92
C SER A 260 29.65 8.82 10.90
N PRO A 261 30.07 8.09 11.96
CA PRO A 261 29.78 6.67 12.10
C PRO A 261 28.28 6.42 12.14
N ALA A 262 27.84 5.42 11.37
CA ALA A 262 26.45 5.00 11.28
C ALA A 262 26.33 3.47 11.38
N LEU A 263 25.10 2.99 11.49
CA LEU A 263 24.78 1.57 11.40
C LEU A 263 23.87 1.34 10.21
N ALA A 264 24.02 0.17 9.59
CA ALA A 264 23.10 -0.33 8.60
C ALA A 264 22.92 -1.85 8.79
N SER A 265 21.87 -2.39 8.19
CA SER A 265 21.63 -3.83 8.12
C SER A 265 21.64 -4.30 6.67
N ALA A 266 21.81 -5.60 6.47
CA ALA A 266 21.74 -6.22 5.16
C ALA A 266 21.22 -7.65 5.26
N LEU A 267 20.71 -8.18 4.15
CA LEU A 267 20.52 -9.62 3.97
C LEU A 267 21.70 -10.19 3.18
N VAL A 268 22.18 -11.35 3.59
CA VAL A 268 23.19 -12.14 2.89
C VAL A 268 22.55 -13.46 2.52
N VAL A 269 22.47 -13.78 1.23
CA VAL A 269 21.85 -15.02 0.71
C VAL A 269 22.89 -15.77 -0.10
N VAL A 270 23.08 -17.05 0.20
CA VAL A 270 24.15 -17.87 -0.35
C VAL A 270 23.56 -19.21 -0.84
N PRO A 271 23.89 -19.65 -2.07
CA PRO A 271 23.48 -20.97 -2.55
C PRO A 271 24.26 -22.07 -1.81
N ASP A 272 23.56 -23.14 -1.41
CA ASP A 272 24.16 -24.24 -0.66
C ASP A 272 25.17 -25.01 -1.52
N GLY A 273 26.25 -25.48 -0.90
CA GLY A 273 27.24 -26.34 -1.56
C GLY A 273 28.20 -25.63 -2.52
N VAL A 274 28.11 -24.30 -2.66
CA VAL A 274 29.06 -23.50 -3.41
C VAL A 274 30.15 -22.96 -2.48
N GLY A 275 31.41 -23.29 -2.77
CA GLY A 275 32.55 -22.72 -2.04
C GLY A 275 32.96 -21.37 -2.64
N ALA A 276 33.14 -20.35 -1.79
CA ALA A 276 33.56 -19.01 -2.20
C ALA A 276 32.73 -18.40 -3.34
N PRO A 277 31.39 -18.34 -3.24
CA PRO A 277 30.55 -17.79 -4.29
C PRO A 277 30.87 -16.30 -4.51
N PRO A 278 30.93 -15.81 -5.77
CA PRO A 278 31.05 -14.39 -6.06
C PRO A 278 29.79 -13.66 -5.58
N VAL A 279 29.93 -12.37 -5.31
CA VAL A 279 28.92 -11.55 -4.66
C VAL A 279 28.22 -10.64 -5.67
N ILE A 280 26.89 -10.69 -5.71
CA ILE A 280 26.05 -9.63 -6.24
C ILE A 280 25.72 -8.68 -5.07
N ALA A 281 26.39 -7.53 -5.04
CA ALA A 281 26.07 -6.44 -4.13
C ALA A 281 24.82 -5.73 -4.66
N TRP A 282 23.66 -6.10 -4.12
CA TRP A 282 22.39 -5.59 -4.57
C TRP A 282 22.02 -4.28 -3.85
N ALA A 283 21.92 -3.21 -4.64
CA ALA A 283 21.38 -1.92 -4.28
C ALA A 283 19.88 -1.88 -4.63
N HIS A 284 19.01 -1.85 -3.62
CA HIS A 284 17.56 -1.89 -3.84
C HIS A 284 16.97 -0.56 -4.34
N GLY A 285 15.86 -0.65 -5.06
CA GLY A 285 15.03 0.51 -5.43
C GLY A 285 14.24 1.06 -4.24
N THR A 286 13.48 2.13 -4.44
CA THR A 286 12.77 2.83 -3.36
C THR A 286 11.78 1.94 -2.62
N THR A 287 12.02 1.68 -1.33
CA THR A 287 11.09 1.00 -0.41
C THR A 287 10.42 1.96 0.58
N GLY A 288 10.96 3.17 0.74
CA GLY A 288 10.45 4.23 1.61
C GLY A 288 11.58 5.06 2.21
N TRP A 289 11.25 5.86 3.22
CA TRP A 289 12.22 6.77 3.86
C TRP A 289 12.29 6.61 5.39
N ALA A 290 11.32 5.91 5.98
CA ALA A 290 11.26 5.70 7.42
C ALA A 290 12.00 4.42 7.82
N THR A 291 12.45 4.33 9.07
CA THR A 291 13.21 3.18 9.57
C THR A 291 12.54 1.82 9.28
N GLY A 292 11.20 1.75 9.38
CA GLY A 292 10.45 0.53 9.09
C GLY A 292 10.37 0.11 7.61
N CYS A 293 10.96 0.89 6.71
CA CYS A 293 10.97 0.63 5.27
C CYS A 293 12.19 -0.17 4.79
N ALA A 294 13.10 -0.58 5.69
CA ALA A 294 14.20 -1.49 5.35
C ALA A 294 13.66 -2.77 4.70
N PRO A 295 14.16 -3.14 3.50
CA PRO A 295 13.81 -4.41 2.87
C PRO A 295 13.81 -5.61 3.82
N SER A 296 14.82 -5.74 4.69
CA SER A 296 14.95 -6.83 5.67
C SER A 296 13.82 -6.93 6.70
N LEU A 297 13.04 -5.85 6.89
CA LEU A 297 11.87 -5.81 7.76
C LEU A 297 10.56 -6.15 7.02
N LEU A 298 10.52 -5.99 5.70
CA LEU A 298 9.30 -6.14 4.88
C LEU A 298 8.90 -7.62 4.70
N GLU A 299 7.61 -7.86 4.42
CA GLU A 299 7.08 -9.21 4.21
C GLU A 299 7.75 -9.91 3.01
N GLU A 300 8.00 -9.17 1.93
CA GLU A 300 8.66 -9.67 0.72
C GLU A 300 9.93 -8.84 0.44
N PRO A 301 11.07 -9.14 1.11
CA PRO A 301 12.26 -8.28 1.12
C PRO A 301 12.83 -8.01 -0.29
N PHE A 302 12.96 -9.07 -1.11
CA PHE A 302 13.58 -8.96 -2.43
C PHE A 302 12.64 -8.35 -3.47
N VAL A 303 11.34 -8.64 -3.39
CA VAL A 303 10.33 -8.07 -4.31
C VAL A 303 10.13 -6.59 -4.04
N SER A 304 10.06 -6.20 -2.76
CA SER A 304 9.84 -4.80 -2.37
C SER A 304 10.93 -3.87 -2.88
N GLY A 305 12.19 -4.33 -2.90
CA GLY A 305 13.32 -3.58 -3.46
C GLY A 305 13.49 -3.69 -4.98
N ALA A 306 12.68 -4.51 -5.65
CA ALA A 306 12.78 -4.85 -7.08
C ALA A 306 14.04 -5.64 -7.49
N MET A 307 14.43 -6.67 -6.73
CA MET A 307 15.48 -7.62 -7.12
C MET A 307 15.06 -8.45 -8.35
N PRO A 308 15.86 -8.50 -9.43
CA PRO A 308 15.54 -9.23 -10.65
C PRO A 308 15.93 -10.70 -10.49
N GLY A 309 14.99 -11.50 -9.99
CA GLY A 309 15.12 -12.96 -10.01
C GLY A 309 16.24 -13.49 -9.12
N LEU A 310 16.02 -13.45 -7.80
CA LEU A 310 16.91 -14.04 -6.80
C LEU A 310 17.26 -15.51 -7.12
N ASP A 311 16.27 -16.31 -7.53
CA ASP A 311 16.46 -17.72 -7.89
C ASP A 311 17.52 -17.89 -8.99
N ALA A 312 17.46 -17.07 -10.05
CA ALA A 312 18.37 -17.14 -11.17
C ALA A 312 19.81 -16.77 -10.80
N VAL A 313 19.99 -15.91 -9.79
CA VAL A 313 21.32 -15.56 -9.25
C VAL A 313 21.89 -16.74 -8.46
N LEU A 314 21.09 -17.34 -7.59
CA LEU A 314 21.49 -18.48 -6.77
C LEU A 314 21.77 -19.73 -7.61
N GLU A 315 20.96 -20.02 -8.63
CA GLU A 315 21.17 -21.11 -9.59
C GLU A 315 22.49 -20.99 -10.36
N ARG A 316 23.03 -19.78 -10.51
CA ARG A 316 24.35 -19.52 -11.12
C ARG A 316 25.50 -19.68 -10.14
N GLY A 317 25.22 -19.99 -8.88
CA GLY A 317 26.19 -20.13 -7.81
C GLY A 317 26.70 -18.80 -7.28
N TRP A 318 25.92 -17.72 -7.42
CA TRP A 318 26.29 -16.39 -6.93
C TRP A 318 25.55 -16.07 -5.64
N ALA A 319 26.22 -15.43 -4.70
CA ALA A 319 25.63 -14.92 -3.47
C ALA A 319 25.03 -13.52 -3.69
N VAL A 320 24.08 -13.13 -2.85
CA VAL A 320 23.50 -11.78 -2.84
C VAL A 320 23.77 -11.14 -1.50
N VAL A 321 24.32 -9.93 -1.52
CA VAL A 321 24.42 -9.05 -0.35
C VAL A 321 23.53 -7.84 -0.60
N ALA A 322 22.42 -7.77 0.12
CA ALA A 322 21.36 -6.79 -0.05
C ALA A 322 21.36 -5.80 1.13
N THR A 323 22.01 -4.66 0.97
CA THR A 323 22.00 -3.61 2.01
C THR A 323 20.59 -3.06 2.20
N ASP A 324 20.23 -2.67 3.41
CA ASP A 324 19.04 -1.84 3.67
C ASP A 324 19.34 -0.34 3.51
N TYR A 325 20.61 0.06 3.41
CA TYR A 325 21.10 1.43 3.62
C TYR A 325 21.01 1.95 5.06
N THR A 326 21.80 2.98 5.37
CA THR A 326 21.74 3.68 6.65
C THR A 326 20.37 4.35 6.82
N GLY A 327 19.87 4.42 8.07
CA GLY A 327 18.58 5.03 8.42
C GLY A 327 17.35 4.20 8.04
N LEU A 328 17.53 3.09 7.32
CA LEU A 328 16.52 2.05 7.14
C LEU A 328 16.89 0.87 8.06
N GLY A 329 15.96 0.44 8.89
CA GLY A 329 16.18 -0.59 9.93
C GLY A 329 16.87 -0.04 11.18
N THR A 330 17.86 0.84 11.01
CA THR A 330 18.67 1.43 12.07
C THR A 330 18.32 2.90 12.36
N ASP A 331 18.77 3.41 13.51
CA ASP A 331 18.61 4.82 13.85
C ASP A 331 19.36 5.74 12.86
N GLY A 332 18.72 6.84 12.49
CA GLY A 332 19.27 7.83 11.56
C GLY A 332 18.26 8.25 10.49
N VAL A 333 18.72 9.08 9.56
CA VAL A 333 17.92 9.51 8.41
C VAL A 333 18.41 8.76 7.18
N HIS A 334 17.50 8.12 6.46
CA HIS A 334 17.84 7.46 5.20
C HIS A 334 18.32 8.49 4.17
N PRO A 335 19.56 8.35 3.63
CA PRO A 335 20.14 9.28 2.66
C PRO A 335 19.54 9.09 1.25
N TYR A 336 18.21 9.18 1.11
CA TYR A 336 17.50 8.94 -0.14
C TYR A 336 18.00 9.84 -1.27
N LEU A 337 18.57 9.23 -2.32
CA LEU A 337 19.22 9.91 -3.45
C LEU A 337 20.41 10.81 -3.05
N ILE A 338 21.03 10.53 -1.91
CA ILE A 338 22.33 11.10 -1.52
C ILE A 338 23.39 10.02 -1.75
N GLY A 339 24.02 10.08 -2.91
CA GLY A 339 24.80 8.96 -3.45
C GLY A 339 25.97 8.49 -2.60
N THR A 340 26.62 9.39 -1.83
CA THR A 340 27.68 9.00 -0.89
C THR A 340 27.16 8.06 0.19
N GLY A 341 26.04 8.40 0.84
CA GLY A 341 25.47 7.57 1.90
C GLY A 341 24.95 6.22 1.40
N GLU A 342 24.34 6.19 0.21
CA GLU A 342 23.90 4.93 -0.41
C GLU A 342 25.08 4.06 -0.82
N ALA A 343 26.11 4.64 -1.45
CA ALA A 343 27.30 3.91 -1.88
C ALA A 343 28.09 3.30 -0.72
N TYR A 344 28.25 4.05 0.38
CA TYR A 344 28.88 3.53 1.60
C TYR A 344 28.09 2.36 2.16
N GLY A 345 26.76 2.46 2.19
CA GLY A 345 25.88 1.36 2.58
C GLY A 345 26.14 0.08 1.78
N VAL A 346 26.27 0.18 0.44
CA VAL A 346 26.57 -0.97 -0.44
C VAL A 346 27.96 -1.55 -0.15
N LEU A 347 29.00 -0.71 -0.14
CA LEU A 347 30.40 -1.17 0.00
C LEU A 347 30.64 -1.79 1.39
N ASP A 348 30.12 -1.16 2.43
CA ASP A 348 30.26 -1.64 3.80
C ASP A 348 29.44 -2.90 4.07
N ALA A 349 28.31 -3.09 3.39
CA ALA A 349 27.57 -4.34 3.45
C ALA A 349 28.41 -5.51 2.92
N VAL A 350 29.13 -5.32 1.81
CA VAL A 350 30.02 -6.35 1.24
C VAL A 350 31.18 -6.64 2.20
N ARG A 351 31.83 -5.62 2.74
CA ARG A 351 32.90 -5.77 3.76
C ARG A 351 32.43 -6.59 4.96
N ALA A 352 31.24 -6.26 5.48
CA ALA A 352 30.69 -6.93 6.64
C ALA A 352 30.26 -8.37 6.32
N ALA A 353 29.66 -8.59 5.14
CA ALA A 353 29.27 -9.92 4.69
C ALA A 353 30.47 -10.84 4.48
N GLN A 354 31.61 -10.33 4.01
CA GLN A 354 32.85 -11.10 3.87
C GLN A 354 33.47 -11.51 5.22
N GLN A 355 33.09 -10.86 6.33
CA GLN A 355 33.47 -11.27 7.69
C GLN A 355 32.59 -12.40 8.25
N LEU A 356 31.45 -12.70 7.62
CA LEU A 356 30.54 -13.77 8.03
C LEU A 356 31.08 -15.13 7.55
N ALA A 357 31.79 -15.83 8.42
CA ALA A 357 32.45 -17.11 8.09
C ALA A 357 31.48 -18.17 7.56
N GLU A 358 30.26 -18.21 8.07
CA GLU A 358 29.21 -19.14 7.66
C GLU A 358 28.73 -18.92 6.21
N ALA A 359 28.82 -17.69 5.70
CA ALA A 359 28.48 -17.37 4.32
C ALA A 359 29.61 -17.73 3.33
N GLY A 360 30.86 -17.76 3.81
CA GLY A 360 32.02 -18.23 3.04
C GLY A 360 32.19 -17.55 1.68
N LEU A 361 31.90 -16.25 1.59
CA LEU A 361 31.87 -15.49 0.33
C LEU A 361 33.25 -15.38 -0.34
N GLY A 362 33.24 -15.28 -1.67
CA GLY A 362 34.42 -14.94 -2.48
C GLY A 362 34.76 -13.45 -2.47
N ALA A 363 35.86 -13.09 -3.12
CA ALA A 363 36.32 -11.70 -3.27
C ALA A 363 35.59 -10.96 -4.40
N ASP A 364 35.35 -11.65 -5.52
CA ASP A 364 34.71 -11.14 -6.72
C ASP A 364 33.34 -10.55 -6.42
N THR A 365 33.16 -9.26 -6.72
CA THR A 365 31.92 -8.54 -6.46
C THR A 365 31.42 -7.81 -7.72
N VAL A 366 30.13 -7.92 -8.01
CA VAL A 366 29.43 -7.11 -9.01
C VAL A 366 28.33 -6.33 -8.31
N VAL A 367 28.22 -5.03 -8.61
CA VAL A 367 27.15 -4.20 -8.07
C VAL A 367 25.97 -4.18 -9.04
N TRP A 368 24.78 -4.42 -8.55
CA TRP A 368 23.55 -4.31 -9.34
C TRP A 368 22.52 -3.43 -8.64
N GLY A 369 21.84 -2.57 -9.39
CA GLY A 369 20.69 -1.83 -8.87
C GLY A 369 19.77 -1.30 -9.95
N HIS A 370 18.57 -0.88 -9.55
CA HIS A 370 17.57 -0.26 -10.44
C HIS A 370 16.85 0.90 -9.72
N SER A 371 16.48 1.95 -10.45
CA SER A 371 15.85 3.16 -9.89
C SER A 371 16.75 3.85 -8.85
N GLN A 372 16.33 3.98 -7.58
CA GLN A 372 17.22 4.45 -6.51
C GLN A 372 18.46 3.57 -6.41
N GLY A 373 18.29 2.25 -6.51
CA GLY A 373 19.40 1.30 -6.50
C GLY A 373 20.35 1.50 -7.68
N GLY A 374 19.84 1.92 -8.84
CA GLY A 374 20.68 2.22 -10.01
C GLY A 374 21.51 3.49 -9.78
N HIS A 375 20.90 4.51 -9.18
CA HIS A 375 21.64 5.68 -8.68
C HIS A 375 22.73 5.27 -7.68
N ALA A 376 22.39 4.49 -6.66
CA ALA A 376 23.35 3.99 -5.67
C ALA A 376 24.48 3.18 -6.32
N ALA A 377 24.16 2.29 -7.26
CA ALA A 377 25.14 1.47 -7.97
C ALA A 377 26.14 2.31 -8.78
N LEU A 378 25.68 3.36 -9.47
CA LEU A 378 26.57 4.30 -10.19
C LEU A 378 27.50 5.06 -9.22
N TRP A 379 27.00 5.49 -8.08
CA TRP A 379 27.83 6.14 -7.05
C TRP A 379 28.82 5.17 -6.41
N THR A 380 28.42 3.92 -6.16
CA THR A 380 29.31 2.85 -5.72
C THR A 380 30.48 2.69 -6.69
N ALA A 381 30.22 2.67 -8.00
CA ALA A 381 31.29 2.59 -9.01
C ALA A 381 32.28 3.75 -8.90
N GLY A 382 31.78 4.97 -8.69
CA GLY A 382 32.60 6.17 -8.62
C GLY A 382 33.42 6.29 -7.33
N LEU A 383 32.89 5.80 -6.20
CA LEU A 383 33.51 5.97 -4.88
C LEU A 383 34.35 4.77 -4.43
N ALA A 384 34.12 3.58 -4.98
CA ALA A 384 34.84 2.38 -4.56
C ALA A 384 36.38 2.50 -4.59
N PRO A 385 37.03 3.09 -5.63
CA PRO A 385 38.49 3.18 -5.67
C PRO A 385 39.10 3.98 -4.51
N ASP A 386 38.37 4.94 -3.95
CA ASP A 386 38.86 5.80 -2.87
C ASP A 386 38.37 5.32 -1.49
N TYR A 387 37.11 4.88 -1.41
CA TYR A 387 36.47 4.51 -0.14
C TYR A 387 36.69 3.06 0.27
N ALA A 388 36.72 2.14 -0.71
CA ALA A 388 36.90 0.71 -0.50
C ALA A 388 37.83 0.07 -1.55
N PRO A 389 39.09 0.56 -1.66
CA PRO A 389 40.05 0.10 -2.66
C PRO A 389 40.40 -1.39 -2.53
N GLU A 390 40.16 -1.99 -1.36
CA GLU A 390 40.42 -3.40 -1.10
C GLU A 390 39.33 -4.35 -1.63
N LEU A 391 38.16 -3.83 -2.06
CA LEU A 391 37.10 -4.65 -2.65
C LEU A 391 37.33 -4.85 -4.15
N GLU A 392 37.24 -6.10 -4.60
CA GLU A 392 37.39 -6.48 -6.01
C GLU A 392 36.07 -6.32 -6.77
N LEU A 393 35.80 -5.10 -7.26
CA LEU A 393 34.63 -4.81 -8.09
C LEU A 393 34.90 -5.14 -9.57
N LEU A 394 34.26 -6.20 -10.06
CA LEU A 394 34.37 -6.64 -11.46
C LEU A 394 33.50 -5.81 -12.43
N GLY A 395 32.44 -5.19 -11.92
CA GLY A 395 31.54 -4.38 -12.74
C GLY A 395 30.31 -3.86 -12.00
N VAL A 396 29.59 -2.95 -12.68
CA VAL A 396 28.36 -2.35 -12.19
C VAL A 396 27.29 -2.41 -13.28
N ALA A 397 26.06 -2.76 -12.89
CA ALA A 397 24.86 -2.69 -13.72
C ALA A 397 23.79 -1.86 -13.01
N ALA A 398 23.30 -0.80 -13.67
CA ALA A 398 22.48 0.25 -13.08
C ALA A 398 21.34 0.72 -13.99
#